data_AF-A0A4S8KXZ7-F1
#
_entry.id   AF-A0A4S8KXZ7-F1
#
_cell.length_a   1.000
_cell.length_b   1.000
_cell.length_c   1.000
_cell.angle_alpha   90.00
_cell.angle_beta   90.00
_cell.angle_gamma   90.00
#
_symmetry.space_group_name_H-M   'P 1'
#
loop_
_entity.id
_entity.type
_entity.pdbx_description
1 polymer ?
#
loop_
_entity_poly.entity_id
_entity_poly.type
_entity_poly.pdbx_seq_one_letter_code
_entity_poly.pdbx_strand_id
1 'polypeptide(L)'
;ARHDNSTSNLARHTHVCPSLRDSKEDGQLTIAQFARGSMYSAGRLRLYQVEMFALKNRPMAIVEDPPYRKILTMLHAGVETRSQHSASRDLKRVFIIAKKNVKKMIKTLTGRVHIALDGWTSPNVITDLGLIMTYVQDGQIKSLTLDVLWWVCFFFMHLHTHATFV
;
A
#
# COMPACT_ATOMS: atom_id res chain seq x y z
N ALA A 1 19.89 -0.04 51.66
CA ALA A 1 19.18 -1.34 51.49
C ALA A 1 19.54 -1.91 50.12
N ARG A 2 19.94 -3.18 50.03
CA ARG A 2 20.23 -3.86 48.75
C ARG A 2 18.95 -4.55 48.29
N HIS A 3 18.41 -4.13 47.14
CA HIS A 3 17.28 -4.81 46.52
C HIS A 3 17.75 -6.09 45.84
N ASP A 4 17.05 -7.19 46.11
CA ASP A 4 17.25 -8.49 45.48
C ASP A 4 16.72 -8.44 44.03
N ASN A 5 17.62 -8.57 43.05
CA ASN A 5 17.29 -8.63 41.62
C ASN A 5 17.06 -10.06 41.12
N SER A 6 16.91 -11.04 42.02
CA SER A 6 16.67 -12.44 41.65
C SER A 6 15.26 -12.65 41.08
N THR A 7 15.18 -13.22 39.88
CA THR A 7 13.92 -13.61 39.24
C THR A 7 13.36 -14.95 39.76
N SER A 8 14.00 -15.54 40.78
CA SER A 8 13.65 -16.85 41.33
C SER A 8 12.22 -16.94 41.88
N ASN A 9 11.71 -15.86 42.46
CA ASN A 9 10.33 -15.78 42.94
C ASN A 9 9.31 -15.75 41.79
N LEU A 10 9.65 -15.10 40.68
CA LEU A 10 8.80 -15.06 39.49
C LEU A 10 8.75 -16.43 38.80
N ALA A 11 9.88 -17.13 38.72
CA ALA A 11 9.93 -18.49 38.19
C ALA A 11 9.06 -19.44 39.02
N ARG A 12 9.18 -19.38 40.37
CA ARG A 12 8.38 -20.21 41.27
C ARG A 12 6.88 -19.92 41.14
N HIS A 13 6.50 -18.65 41.03
CA HIS A 13 5.10 -18.25 40.84
C HIS A 13 4.52 -18.81 39.53
N THR A 14 5.28 -18.76 38.43
CA THR A 14 4.86 -19.28 37.11
C THR A 14 4.48 -20.76 37.17
N HIS A 15 5.13 -21.57 38.01
CA HIS A 15 4.84 -23.00 38.15
C HIS A 15 3.57 -23.31 38.94
N VAL A 16 3.13 -22.40 39.81
CA VAL A 16 2.02 -22.63 40.75
C VAL A 16 0.76 -21.85 40.33
N CYS A 17 0.89 -20.89 39.42
CA CYS A 17 -0.20 -19.99 39.05
C CYS A 17 -1.35 -20.71 38.33
N PRO A 18 -2.58 -20.74 38.91
CA PRO A 18 -3.74 -21.40 38.31
C PRO A 18 -4.18 -20.75 37.00
N SER A 19 -4.05 -19.42 36.88
CA SER A 19 -4.48 -18.67 35.68
C SER A 19 -3.71 -19.05 34.41
N LEU A 20 -2.49 -19.58 34.54
CA LEU A 20 -1.72 -20.14 33.39
C LEU A 20 -2.27 -21.48 32.91
N ARG A 21 -3.01 -22.21 33.75
CA ARG A 21 -3.67 -23.46 33.39
C ARG A 21 -5.00 -23.16 32.70
N ASP A 22 -5.75 -22.19 33.22
CA ASP A 22 -7.07 -21.78 32.68
C ASP A 22 -6.94 -21.09 31.30
N SER A 23 -5.87 -20.30 31.10
CA SER A 23 -5.55 -19.65 29.82
C SER A 23 -5.36 -20.59 28.62
N LYS A 24 -5.15 -21.90 28.84
CA LYS A 24 -5.06 -22.89 27.74
C LYS A 24 -6.42 -23.27 27.16
N GLU A 25 -7.51 -23.16 27.93
CA GLU A 25 -8.87 -23.47 27.46
C GLU A 25 -9.53 -22.26 26.79
N ASP A 26 -9.22 -21.04 27.24
CA ASP A 26 -9.79 -19.79 26.72
C ASP A 26 -9.01 -19.17 25.53
N GLY A 27 -8.02 -19.88 24.99
CA GLY A 27 -7.20 -19.40 23.85
C GLY A 27 -6.26 -18.23 24.19
N GLN A 28 -5.94 -18.04 25.46
CA GLN A 28 -5.07 -16.96 25.91
C GLN A 28 -3.59 -17.38 25.77
N LEU A 29 -2.90 -16.70 24.84
CA LEU A 29 -1.52 -16.99 24.43
C LEU A 29 -0.54 -16.95 25.62
N THR A 30 0.27 -18.00 25.77
CA THR A 30 1.26 -18.11 26.85
C THR A 30 2.29 -16.98 26.82
N ILE A 31 2.70 -16.51 28.00
CA ILE A 31 3.66 -15.40 28.23
C ILE A 31 4.98 -15.55 27.44
N ALA A 32 5.40 -16.76 27.09
CA ALA A 32 6.60 -17.01 26.29
C ALA A 32 6.48 -16.51 24.82
N GLN A 33 5.28 -16.46 24.24
CA GLN A 33 5.05 -15.88 22.90
C GLN A 33 5.20 -14.34 22.89
N PHE A 34 5.07 -13.69 24.04
CA PHE A 34 5.27 -12.25 24.23
C PHE A 34 6.73 -11.85 24.45
N ALA A 35 7.64 -12.79 24.72
CA ALA A 35 9.00 -12.48 25.16
C ALA A 35 9.90 -11.84 24.07
N ARG A 36 9.55 -11.97 22.78
CA ARG A 36 10.19 -11.20 21.68
C ARG A 36 9.32 -10.09 21.11
N GLY A 37 8.11 -9.90 21.63
CA GLY A 37 7.13 -8.91 21.20
C GLY A 37 6.60 -9.19 19.79
N SER A 38 5.29 -9.38 19.66
CA SER A 38 4.65 -9.27 18.35
C SER A 38 4.93 -7.87 17.78
N MET A 39 5.72 -7.78 16.70
CA MET A 39 5.93 -6.52 15.97
C MET A 39 4.70 -6.10 15.16
N TYR A 40 3.62 -6.87 15.24
CA TYR A 40 2.38 -6.57 14.56
C TYR A 40 1.81 -5.23 15.06
N SER A 41 1.44 -4.40 14.10
CA SER A 41 0.48 -3.33 14.33
C SER A 41 -0.37 -3.21 13.08
N ALA A 42 -1.65 -2.89 13.26
CA ALA A 42 -2.57 -2.66 12.14
C ALA A 42 -2.00 -1.59 11.19
N GLY A 43 -1.36 -0.55 11.72
CA GLY A 43 -0.68 0.49 10.92
C GLY A 43 0.44 -0.05 10.02
N ARG A 44 1.33 -0.89 10.55
CA ARG A 44 2.43 -1.47 9.78
C ARG A 44 1.94 -2.45 8.72
N LEU A 45 0.96 -3.29 9.05
CA LEU A 45 0.38 -4.21 8.08
C LEU A 45 -0.20 -3.45 6.87
N ARG A 46 -0.94 -2.36 7.11
CA ARG A 46 -1.46 -1.49 6.03
C ARG A 46 -0.37 -0.91 5.17
N LEU A 47 0.71 -0.42 5.79
CA LEU A 47 1.81 0.19 5.08
C LEU A 47 2.45 -0.83 4.12
N TYR A 48 2.72 -2.04 4.60
CA TYR A 48 3.28 -3.11 3.76
C TYR A 48 2.30 -3.57 2.68
N GLN A 49 0.99 -3.60 2.96
CA GLN A 49 -0.02 -3.87 1.94
C GLN A 49 -0.01 -2.79 0.84
N VAL A 50 0.06 -1.50 1.21
CA VAL A 50 0.18 -0.40 0.24
C VAL A 50 1.46 -0.54 -0.58
N GLU A 51 2.58 -0.91 0.04
CA GLU A 51 3.83 -1.18 -0.65
C GLU A 51 3.70 -2.32 -1.67
N MET A 52 3.02 -3.42 -1.31
CA MET A 52 2.73 -4.50 -2.25
C MET A 52 1.90 -4.03 -3.45
N PHE A 53 0.92 -3.15 -3.24
CA PHE A 53 0.08 -2.64 -4.33
C PHE A 53 0.88 -1.69 -5.22
N ALA A 54 1.56 -0.71 -4.62
CA ALA A 54 2.22 0.38 -5.33
C ALA A 54 3.54 -0.02 -5.99
N LEU A 55 4.35 -0.87 -5.33
CA LEU A 55 5.68 -1.22 -5.82
C LEU A 55 5.73 -2.56 -6.54
N LYS A 56 4.80 -3.47 -6.23
CA LYS A 56 4.79 -4.84 -6.77
C LYS A 56 3.56 -5.14 -7.66
N ASN A 57 2.74 -4.12 -7.95
CA ASN A 57 1.57 -4.22 -8.80
C ASN A 57 0.62 -5.35 -8.40
N ARG A 58 0.48 -5.60 -7.09
CA ARG A 58 -0.43 -6.63 -6.59
C ARG A 58 -1.86 -6.09 -6.55
N PRO A 59 -2.87 -6.88 -6.96
CA PRO A 59 -4.25 -6.45 -6.89
C PRO A 59 -4.68 -6.27 -5.43
N MET A 60 -5.40 -5.18 -5.15
CA MET A 60 -5.91 -4.90 -3.81
C MET A 60 -6.89 -5.99 -3.31
N ALA A 61 -7.50 -6.75 -4.22
CA ALA A 61 -8.39 -7.87 -3.89
C ALA A 61 -7.71 -8.95 -3.02
N ILE A 62 -6.38 -9.04 -3.06
CA ILE A 62 -5.62 -10.03 -2.28
C ILE A 62 -5.90 -9.95 -0.77
N VAL A 63 -6.31 -8.79 -0.23
CA VAL A 63 -6.61 -8.63 1.21
C VAL A 63 -7.89 -9.35 1.63
N GLU A 64 -8.75 -9.69 0.66
CA GLU A 64 -9.99 -10.44 0.87
C GLU A 64 -9.81 -11.93 0.65
N ASP A 65 -8.69 -12.34 0.06
CA ASP A 65 -8.41 -13.73 -0.29
C ASP A 65 -8.33 -14.64 0.97
N PRO A 66 -9.13 -15.72 1.06
CA PRO A 66 -9.18 -16.55 2.26
C PRO A 66 -7.83 -17.15 2.70
N PRO A 67 -6.98 -17.69 1.80
CA PRO A 67 -5.63 -18.15 2.17
C PRO A 67 -4.76 -17.03 2.76
N TYR A 68 -4.79 -15.83 2.17
CA TYR A 68 -4.05 -14.68 2.70
C TYR A 68 -4.50 -14.33 4.12
N ARG A 69 -5.81 -14.29 4.37
CA ARG A 69 -6.37 -14.05 5.71
C ARG A 69 -6.00 -15.16 6.70
N LYS A 70 -6.07 -16.43 6.29
CA LYS A 70 -5.64 -17.58 7.11
C LYS A 70 -4.18 -17.47 7.53
N ILE A 71 -3.29 -17.08 6.62
CA ILE A 71 -1.86 -16.85 6.92
C ILE A 71 -1.71 -15.72 7.96
N LEU A 72 -2.41 -14.60 7.78
CA LEU A 72 -2.34 -13.49 8.72
C LEU A 72 -2.85 -13.87 10.12
N THR A 73 -3.98 -14.55 10.21
CA THR A 73 -4.54 -15.02 11.49
C THR A 73 -3.64 -16.06 12.16
N MET A 74 -3.00 -16.93 11.37
CA MET A 74 -2.01 -17.90 11.87
C MET A 74 -0.81 -17.19 12.52
N LEU A 75 -0.33 -16.10 11.91
CA LEU A 75 0.79 -15.32 12.44
C LEU A 75 0.39 -14.45 13.64
N HIS A 76 -0.86 -13.98 13.68
CA HIS A 76 -1.38 -13.19 14.79
C HIS A 76 -2.92 -13.27 14.84
N ALA A 77 -3.46 -13.83 15.93
CA ALA A 77 -4.90 -14.08 16.07
C ALA A 77 -5.75 -12.80 16.00
N GLY A 78 -5.24 -11.68 16.50
CA GLY A 78 -5.94 -10.38 16.50
C GLY A 78 -5.72 -9.54 15.23
N VAL A 79 -5.43 -10.16 14.07
CA VAL A 79 -5.28 -9.39 12.83
C VAL A 79 -6.63 -8.88 12.33
N GLU A 80 -6.73 -7.57 12.15
CA GLU A 80 -7.87 -6.96 11.47
C GLU A 80 -7.91 -7.35 9.98
N THR A 81 -8.96 -8.05 9.58
CA THR A 81 -9.25 -8.28 8.16
C THR A 81 -9.91 -7.05 7.55
N ARG A 82 -9.64 -6.80 6.26
CA ARG A 82 -10.11 -5.59 5.56
C ARG A 82 -10.68 -5.92 4.21
N SER A 83 -11.48 -4.97 3.73
CA SER A 83 -11.97 -4.99 2.36
C SER A 83 -10.97 -4.37 1.38
N GLN A 84 -11.06 -4.79 0.13
CA GLN A 84 -10.37 -4.21 -1.02
C GLN A 84 -10.66 -2.69 -1.11
N HIS A 85 -11.87 -2.26 -0.79
CA HIS A 85 -12.21 -0.84 -0.75
C HIS A 85 -11.42 -0.07 0.31
N SER A 86 -11.16 -0.69 1.48
CA SER A 86 -10.33 -0.08 2.52
C SER A 86 -8.86 -0.03 2.12
N ALA A 87 -8.35 -1.08 1.49
CA ALA A 87 -7.02 -1.09 0.89
C ALA A 87 -6.86 0.01 -0.19
N SER A 88 -7.88 0.21 -1.03
CA SER A 88 -7.91 1.28 -2.03
C SER A 88 -7.87 2.67 -1.39
N ARG A 89 -8.62 2.90 -0.31
CA ARG A 89 -8.56 4.18 0.43
C ARG A 89 -7.16 4.45 0.99
N ASP A 90 -6.50 3.42 1.51
CA ASP A 90 -5.14 3.54 2.05
C ASP A 90 -4.13 3.88 0.95
N LEU A 91 -4.20 3.18 -0.20
CA LEU A 91 -3.39 3.49 -1.37
C LEU A 91 -3.62 4.93 -1.86
N LYS A 92 -4.88 5.38 -1.94
CA LYS A 92 -5.22 6.76 -2.33
C LYS A 92 -4.64 7.81 -1.37
N ARG A 93 -4.64 7.54 -0.06
CA ARG A 93 -4.04 8.45 0.94
C ARG A 93 -2.53 8.57 0.73
N VAL A 94 -1.84 7.45 0.53
CA VAL A 94 -0.40 7.44 0.24
C VAL A 94 -0.11 8.14 -1.08
N PHE A 95 -0.93 7.92 -2.11
CA PHE A 95 -0.83 8.62 -3.39
C PHE A 95 -0.96 10.14 -3.24
N ILE A 96 -1.90 10.65 -2.44
CA ILE A 96 -2.05 12.10 -2.18
C ILE A 96 -0.78 12.68 -1.52
N ILE A 97 -0.20 11.96 -0.56
CA ILE A 97 1.04 12.37 0.11
C ILE A 97 2.21 12.35 -0.89
N ALA A 98 2.36 11.26 -1.65
CA ALA A 98 3.39 11.11 -2.67
C ALA A 98 3.28 12.20 -3.74
N LYS A 99 2.07 12.49 -4.25
CA LYS A 99 1.80 13.56 -5.22
C LYS A 99 2.23 14.93 -4.71
N LYS A 100 1.99 15.24 -3.42
CA LYS A 100 2.48 16.50 -2.81
C LYS A 100 4.01 16.56 -2.80
N ASN A 101 4.68 15.45 -2.48
CA ASN A 101 6.14 15.38 -2.46
C ASN A 101 6.74 15.47 -3.87
N VAL A 102 6.16 14.76 -4.83
CA VAL A 102 6.52 14.84 -6.25
C VAL A 102 6.35 16.27 -6.77
N LYS A 103 5.23 16.94 -6.45
CA LYS A 103 5.02 18.35 -6.83
C LYS A 103 6.10 19.27 -6.27
N LYS A 104 6.54 19.06 -5.02
CA LYS A 104 7.66 19.81 -4.44
C LYS A 104 8.96 19.51 -5.16
N MET A 105 9.26 18.23 -5.40
CA MET A 105 10.44 17.77 -6.13
C MET A 105 10.52 18.42 -7.53
N ILE A 106 9.42 18.41 -8.30
CA ILE A 106 9.36 19.00 -9.64
C ILE A 106 9.70 20.50 -9.60
N LYS A 107 9.19 21.24 -8.62
CA LYS A 107 9.49 22.67 -8.46
C LYS A 107 10.96 22.97 -8.16
N THR A 108 11.66 22.01 -7.55
CA THR A 108 13.09 22.13 -7.21
C THR A 108 14.01 21.58 -8.30
N LEU A 109 13.47 20.96 -9.35
CA LEU A 109 14.29 20.44 -10.44
C LEU A 109 14.98 21.58 -11.19
N THR A 110 16.30 21.51 -11.27
CA THR A 110 17.13 22.37 -12.10
C THR A 110 17.40 21.67 -13.42
N GLY A 111 17.04 22.29 -14.55
CA GLY A 111 17.32 21.75 -15.88
C GLY A 111 16.11 21.72 -16.79
N ARG A 112 16.21 20.94 -17.87
CA ARG A 112 15.13 20.79 -18.85
C ARG A 112 14.25 19.59 -18.47
N VAL A 113 12.95 19.80 -18.60
CA VAL A 113 11.93 18.77 -18.44
C VAL A 113 11.28 18.55 -19.79
N HIS A 114 11.17 17.31 -20.22
CA HIS A 114 10.41 16.91 -21.39
C HIS A 114 9.10 16.27 -20.96
N ILE A 115 8.00 16.69 -21.56
CA ILE A 115 6.68 16.11 -21.32
C ILE A 115 6.29 15.37 -22.59
N ALA A 116 6.05 14.07 -22.47
CA ALA A 116 5.56 13.21 -23.53
C ALA A 116 4.11 12.82 -23.26
N LEU A 117 3.35 12.73 -24.35
CA LEU A 117 2.01 12.16 -24.37
C LEU A 117 2.09 10.82 -25.08
N ASP A 118 1.60 9.77 -24.43
CA ASP A 118 1.56 8.42 -24.98
C ASP A 118 0.10 7.95 -25.03
N GLY A 119 -0.47 7.89 -26.23
CA GLY A 119 -1.86 7.54 -26.45
C GLY A 119 -1.98 6.17 -27.11
N TRP A 120 -2.77 5.27 -26.53
CA TRP A 120 -3.09 3.99 -27.15
C TRP A 120 -4.58 3.69 -27.06
N THR A 121 -5.07 2.92 -28.02
CA THR A 121 -6.43 2.39 -28.00
C THR A 121 -6.36 0.92 -27.64
N SER A 122 -6.98 0.53 -26.53
CA SER A 122 -7.07 -0.87 -26.14
C SER A 122 -8.00 -1.64 -27.08
N PRO A 123 -7.82 -2.97 -27.22
CA PRO A 123 -8.75 -3.82 -27.98
C PRO A 123 -10.21 -3.74 -27.50
N ASN A 124 -10.43 -3.28 -26.25
CA ASN A 124 -11.75 -3.07 -25.66
C ASN A 124 -12.38 -1.71 -26.04
N VAL A 125 -11.84 -1.00 -27.04
CA VAL A 125 -12.34 0.31 -27.53
C VAL A 125 -12.31 1.39 -26.44
N ILE A 126 -11.34 1.28 -25.52
CA ILE A 126 -11.04 2.33 -24.53
C ILE A 126 -9.75 3.00 -24.99
N THR A 127 -9.80 4.32 -25.16
CA THR A 127 -8.63 5.15 -25.49
C THR A 127 -8.04 5.69 -24.19
N ASP A 128 -6.77 5.37 -23.98
CA ASP A 128 -6.00 5.85 -22.84
C ASP A 128 -4.93 6.84 -23.32
N LEU A 129 -4.71 7.88 -22.54
CA LEU A 129 -3.67 8.88 -22.76
C LEU A 129 -2.80 9.01 -21.51
N GLY A 130 -1.60 8.46 -21.56
CA GLY A 130 -0.56 8.63 -20.55
C GLY A 130 0.17 9.96 -20.69
N LEU A 131 0.33 10.66 -19.57
CA LEU A 131 1.19 11.83 -19.46
C LEU A 131 2.48 11.42 -18.75
N ILE A 132 3.62 11.51 -19.44
CA ILE A 132 4.92 11.10 -18.92
C ILE A 132 5.86 12.31 -18.89
N MET A 133 6.51 12.52 -17.75
CA MET A 133 7.51 13.56 -17.57
C MET A 133 8.89 12.92 -17.47
N THR A 134 9.79 13.33 -18.35
CA THR A 134 11.19 12.88 -18.41
C THR A 134 12.11 14.03 -18.06
N TYR A 135 13.05 13.82 -17.15
CA TYR A 135 14.01 14.83 -16.70
C TYR A 135 15.38 14.21 -16.43
N VAL A 136 16.42 15.04 -16.41
CA VAL A 136 17.78 14.60 -16.08
C VAL A 136 18.10 15.00 -14.65
N GLN A 137 18.56 14.04 -13.85
CA GLN A 137 19.03 14.27 -12.49
C GLN A 137 20.24 13.37 -12.22
N ASP A 138 21.31 13.94 -11.67
CA ASP A 138 22.56 13.21 -11.35
C ASP A 138 23.16 12.48 -12.57
N GLY A 139 23.06 13.09 -13.75
CA GLY A 139 23.53 12.51 -15.02
C GLY A 139 22.68 11.35 -15.55
N GLN A 140 21.53 11.06 -14.93
CA GLN A 140 20.62 10.00 -15.36
C GLN A 140 19.29 10.55 -15.85
N ILE A 141 18.77 9.97 -16.93
CA ILE A 141 17.42 10.24 -17.41
C ILE A 141 16.44 9.47 -16.54
N LYS A 142 15.53 10.19 -15.89
CA LYS A 142 14.45 9.64 -15.07
C LYS A 142 13.11 9.99 -15.70
N SER A 143 12.19 9.02 -15.68
CA SER A 143 10.83 9.19 -16.19
C SER A 143 9.81 8.96 -15.08
N LEU A 144 8.77 9.77 -15.08
CA LEU A 144 7.68 9.71 -14.13
C LEU A 144 6.34 9.82 -14.86
N THR A 145 5.46 8.85 -14.66
CA THR A 145 4.06 8.94 -15.11
C THR A 145 3.32 9.94 -14.21
N LEU A 146 2.82 11.02 -14.80
CA LEU A 146 2.09 12.08 -14.10
C LEU A 146 0.61 11.76 -13.96
N ASP A 147 -0.02 11.27 -15.03
CA ASP A 147 -1.43 10.91 -15.06
C ASP A 147 -1.74 9.95 -16.20
N VAL A 148 -2.89 9.28 -16.12
CA VAL A 148 -3.46 8.48 -17.21
C VAL A 148 -4.93 8.90 -17.36
N LEU A 149 -5.24 9.53 -18.49
CA LEU A 149 -6.58 10.01 -18.81
C LEU A 149 -7.31 8.96 -19.64
N TRP A 150 -8.53 8.63 -19.24
CA TRP A 150 -9.36 7.63 -19.89
C TRP A 150 -10.44 8.38 -20.65
N TRP A 151 -10.44 8.27 -21.98
CA TRP A 151 -11.49 8.84 -22.82
C TRP A 151 -12.45 7.72 -23.23
N VAL A 152 -13.66 7.76 -22.70
CA VAL A 152 -14.77 6.99 -23.28
C VAL A 152 -15.22 7.76 -24.52
N CYS A 153 -15.08 7.16 -25.71
CA CYS A 153 -15.47 7.73 -26.99
C CYS A 153 -16.86 8.40 -26.94
N PHE A 154 -16.90 9.74 -26.87
CA PHE A 154 -18.08 10.55 -27.19
C PHE A 154 -17.82 11.55 -28.33
N PHE A 155 -16.69 11.43 -29.02
CA PHE A 155 -16.39 12.22 -30.22
C PHE A 155 -16.13 11.31 -31.40
N PHE A 156 -17.18 10.66 -31.88
CA PHE A 156 -17.28 10.31 -33.29
C PHE A 156 -18.49 11.04 -33.85
N MET A 157 -18.26 11.83 -34.90
CA MET A 157 -19.25 12.44 -35.80
C MET A 157 -19.73 13.88 -35.51
N HIS A 158 -18.82 14.87 -35.62
CA HIS A 158 -19.19 16.16 -36.23
C HIS A 158 -17.98 16.92 -36.82
N LEU A 159 -17.31 16.31 -37.80
CA LEU A 159 -16.59 17.07 -38.83
C LEU A 159 -16.92 16.47 -40.19
N HIS A 160 -18.13 16.80 -40.67
CA HIS A 160 -18.41 16.79 -42.09
C HIS A 160 -18.34 18.24 -42.58
N THR A 161 -17.23 18.53 -43.27
CA THR A 161 -17.18 19.36 -44.48
C THR A 161 -18.03 20.63 -44.52
N HIS A 162 -17.42 21.78 -44.23
CA HIS A 162 -17.70 23.02 -44.97
C HIS A 162 -16.43 23.88 -45.06
N ALA A 163 -15.57 23.51 -46.01
CA ALA A 163 -14.67 24.42 -46.72
C ALA A 163 -14.99 24.13 -48.19
N THR A 164 -15.70 25.01 -48.90
CA THR A 164 -15.08 26.06 -49.70
C THR A 164 -15.95 27.31 -49.81
N PHE A 165 -15.35 28.45 -49.51
CA PHE A 165 -15.78 29.80 -49.87
C PHE A 165 -14.85 30.25 -50.99
N VAL A 166 -15.33 30.35 -52.23
CA VAL A 166 -15.02 31.34 -53.29
C VAL A 166 -16.21 31.30 -54.25
#